data_AF-A0A965RW00-F1
#
_entry.id   AF-A0A965RW00-F1
#
_cell.length_a   1.000
_cell.length_b   1.000
_cell.length_c   1.000
_cell.angle_alpha   90.00
_cell.angle_beta   90.00
_cell.angle_gamma   90.00
#
_symmetry.space_group_name_H-M   'P 1'
#
loop_
_entity.id
_entity.type
_entity.pdbx_description
1 polymer ?
#
loop_
_entity_poly.entity_id
_entity_poly.type
_entity_poly.pdbx_seq_one_letter_code
_entity_poly.pdbx_strand_id
1 'polypeptide(L)'
;LYGGKAKKEIIRLCDEMGYNCNPKLLFAPDYGVPQIRKRVFFVALRKDFGVFEFPDPVLKAEEYISCEDAIGDLPDLVSNLGNENLEYDKKPFSNYQKMMRNGNKVIKNHLGTQHTDHVIHVISQVPEGGNHKDLPLGVGDSRKFNEAWTRYHSKKPSKTIDTGHRNHFHYKWNRVPSVRENARLQSFSDEFEFLGNKTEQYRQVGNAVPPLLGKILGEQLLKHLKYEV
;
A
#
# COMPACT_ATOMS: atom_id res chain seq x y z
N LEU A 1 -9.68 3.60 20.65
CA LEU A 1 -8.44 3.96 21.40
C LEU A 1 -8.68 5.24 22.20
N TYR A 2 -8.67 5.14 23.53
CA TYR A 2 -8.68 6.25 24.52
C TYR A 2 -9.69 7.41 24.36
N GLY A 3 -10.84 7.22 23.70
CA GLY A 3 -11.86 8.28 23.57
C GLY A 3 -11.38 9.56 22.88
N GLY A 4 -10.33 9.49 22.04
CA GLY A 4 -9.76 10.65 21.35
C GLY A 4 -8.83 11.54 22.19
N LYS A 5 -8.41 11.10 23.39
CA LYS A 5 -7.48 11.87 24.25
C LYS A 5 -6.21 12.33 23.52
N ALA A 6 -5.56 11.43 22.79
CA ALA A 6 -4.34 11.77 22.02
C ALA A 6 -4.61 12.87 20.97
N LYS A 7 -5.74 12.79 20.25
CA LYS A 7 -6.13 13.84 19.28
C LYS A 7 -6.29 15.19 19.97
N LYS A 8 -6.99 15.23 21.11
CA LYS A 8 -7.22 16.47 21.87
C LYS A 8 -5.90 17.06 22.37
N GLU A 9 -5.00 16.21 22.87
CA GLU A 9 -3.71 16.64 23.39
C GLU A 9 -2.79 17.21 22.30
N ILE A 10 -2.73 16.56 21.13
CA ILE A 10 -1.96 17.08 19.98
C ILE A 10 -2.48 18.47 19.58
N ILE A 11 -3.80 18.65 19.49
CA ILE A 11 -4.40 19.95 19.13
C ILE A 11 -4.09 21.01 20.19
N ARG A 12 -4.20 20.68 21.49
CA ARG A 12 -3.89 21.58 22.61
C ARG A 12 -2.43 22.04 22.55
N LEU A 13 -1.49 21.12 22.38
CA LEU A 13 -0.06 21.44 22.29
C LEU A 13 0.26 22.33 21.08
N CYS A 14 -0.36 22.08 19.92
CA CYS A 14 -0.20 22.96 18.76
C CYS A 14 -0.72 24.37 19.04
N ASP A 15 -1.88 24.52 19.67
CA ASP A 15 -2.46 25.83 19.99
C ASP A 15 -1.59 26.63 20.96
N GLU A 16 -1.06 25.99 22.00
CA GLU A 16 -0.11 26.57 22.96
C GLU A 16 1.20 27.03 22.31
N MET A 17 1.61 26.34 21.24
CA MET A 17 2.79 26.70 20.44
C MET A 17 2.48 27.76 19.36
N GLY A 18 1.24 28.25 19.25
CA GLY A 18 0.86 29.26 18.27
C GLY A 18 0.51 28.71 16.88
N TYR A 19 0.03 27.47 16.80
CA TYR A 19 -0.38 26.82 15.55
C TYR A 19 -1.87 26.47 15.52
N ASN A 20 -2.51 26.66 14.36
CA ASN A 20 -3.81 26.09 14.03
C ASN A 20 -3.61 24.65 13.56
N CYS A 21 -4.11 23.67 14.32
CA CYS A 21 -3.99 22.26 14.00
C CYS A 21 -5.35 21.61 13.78
N ASN A 22 -5.54 21.00 12.61
CA ASN A 22 -6.76 20.25 12.28
C ASN A 22 -6.42 18.84 11.77
N PRO A 23 -7.04 17.78 12.33
CA PRO A 23 -6.85 16.44 11.82
C PRO A 23 -7.93 16.01 10.82
N LYS A 24 -7.55 15.26 9.79
CA LYS A 24 -8.47 14.59 8.85
C LYS A 24 -8.10 13.13 8.65
N LEU A 25 -9.11 12.26 8.58
CA LEU A 25 -8.96 10.86 8.18
C LEU A 25 -9.00 10.79 6.66
N LEU A 26 -7.92 10.34 6.04
CA LEU A 26 -7.84 10.13 4.60
C LEU A 26 -7.89 8.63 4.28
N PHE A 27 -8.59 8.30 3.20
CA PHE A 27 -8.69 6.95 2.67
C PHE A 27 -7.89 6.85 1.37
N ALA A 28 -6.80 6.09 1.38
CA ALA A 28 -5.80 6.12 0.31
C ALA A 28 -6.34 5.81 -1.11
N PRO A 29 -7.35 4.92 -1.31
CA PRO A 29 -7.95 4.70 -2.63
C PRO A 29 -8.59 5.94 -3.25
N ASP A 30 -9.15 6.84 -2.44
CA ASP A 30 -9.70 8.13 -2.90
C ASP A 30 -8.65 9.00 -3.62
N TYR A 31 -7.37 8.69 -3.41
CA TYR A 31 -6.22 9.47 -3.86
C TYR A 31 -5.31 8.66 -4.80
N GLY A 32 -5.84 7.60 -5.43
CA GLY A 32 -5.12 6.84 -6.45
C GLY A 32 -4.13 5.80 -5.91
N VAL A 33 -4.22 5.44 -4.63
CA VAL A 33 -3.39 4.37 -4.05
C VAL A 33 -4.16 3.04 -4.10
N PRO A 34 -3.65 1.98 -4.74
CA PRO A 34 -4.31 0.67 -4.86
C PRO A 34 -4.27 -0.18 -3.57
N GLN A 35 -4.56 0.46 -2.43
CA GLN A 35 -4.61 -0.17 -1.11
C GLN A 35 -5.70 0.44 -0.24
N ILE A 36 -6.55 -0.40 0.33
CA ILE A 36 -7.52 -0.02 1.37
C ILE A 36 -6.75 0.33 2.65
N ARG A 37 -6.36 1.60 2.79
CA ARG A 37 -5.61 2.12 3.94
C ARG A 37 -6.20 3.43 4.42
N LYS A 38 -6.56 3.50 5.70
CA LYS A 38 -6.98 4.75 6.35
C LYS A 38 -5.83 5.31 7.19
N ARG A 39 -5.61 6.62 7.09
CA ARG A 39 -4.58 7.35 7.86
C ARG A 39 -5.16 8.65 8.39
N VAL A 40 -4.92 8.94 9.66
CA VAL A 40 -5.22 10.24 10.24
C VAL A 40 -3.99 11.11 10.07
N PHE A 41 -4.16 12.27 9.45
CA PHE A 41 -3.13 13.29 9.33
C PHE A 41 -3.50 14.45 10.24
N PHE A 42 -2.50 14.98 10.94
CA PHE A 42 -2.59 16.24 11.68
C PHE A 42 -1.72 17.23 10.92
N VAL A 43 -2.31 18.33 10.47
CA VAL A 43 -1.55 19.42 9.84
C VAL A 43 -1.69 20.63 10.76
N ALA A 44 -0.55 21.22 11.11
CA ALA A 44 -0.47 22.38 11.98
C ALA A 44 0.23 23.51 11.22
N LEU A 45 -0.47 24.61 11.00
CA LEU A 45 0.08 25.83 10.41
C LEU A 45 0.19 26.90 11.48
N ARG A 46 1.19 27.78 11.39
CA ARG A 46 1.29 28.92 12.33
C ARG A 46 0.03 29.77 12.18
N LYS A 47 -0.46 30.36 13.28
CA LYS A 47 -1.81 30.96 13.36
C LYS A 47 -2.13 31.98 12.25
N ASP A 48 -1.13 32.71 11.78
CA ASP A 48 -1.21 33.68 10.69
C ASP A 48 -1.47 33.06 9.31
N PHE A 49 -1.06 31.81 9.08
CA PHE A 49 -1.35 31.06 7.84
C PHE A 49 -2.77 30.43 7.81
N GLY A 50 -3.61 30.72 8.81
CA GLY A 50 -4.96 30.17 8.89
C GLY A 50 -5.00 28.66 9.17
N VAL A 51 -6.01 27.97 8.63
CA VAL A 51 -6.25 26.54 8.87
C VAL A 51 -6.03 25.77 7.57
N PHE A 52 -5.32 24.64 7.63
CA PHE A 52 -5.05 23.84 6.45
C PHE A 52 -6.32 23.18 5.89
N GLU A 53 -6.65 23.48 4.64
CA GLU A 53 -7.72 22.80 3.91
C GLU A 53 -7.18 21.53 3.24
N PHE A 54 -7.59 20.37 3.74
CA PHE A 54 -7.23 19.10 3.13
C PHE A 54 -7.89 18.90 1.77
N PRO A 55 -7.21 18.24 0.82
CA PRO A 55 -7.78 18.01 -0.50
C PRO A 55 -8.98 17.06 -0.44
N ASP A 56 -9.91 17.27 -1.36
CA ASP A 56 -11.05 16.37 -1.57
C ASP A 56 -10.62 15.07 -2.28
N PRO A 57 -11.35 13.96 -2.08
CA PRO A 57 -11.21 12.75 -2.88
C PRO A 57 -11.18 13.05 -4.37
N VAL A 58 -10.25 12.42 -5.09
CA VAL A 58 -10.11 12.58 -6.56
C VAL A 58 -10.68 11.40 -7.35
N LEU A 59 -10.95 10.27 -6.69
CA LEU A 59 -11.55 9.08 -7.29
C LEU A 59 -12.80 8.63 -6.55
N LYS A 60 -13.76 8.07 -7.29
CA LYS A 60 -14.89 7.29 -6.74
C LYS A 60 -14.54 5.81 -6.63
N ALA A 61 -15.37 5.07 -5.90
CA ALA A 61 -15.12 3.66 -5.59
C ALA A 61 -14.99 2.77 -6.83
N GLU A 62 -15.71 3.10 -7.90
CA GLU A 62 -15.70 2.38 -9.19
C GLU A 62 -14.42 2.66 -9.99
N GLU A 63 -13.70 3.73 -9.66
CA GLU A 63 -12.48 4.18 -10.34
C GLU A 63 -11.20 3.79 -9.58
N TYR A 64 -11.34 3.15 -8.42
CA TYR A 64 -10.20 2.74 -7.62
C TYR A 64 -9.30 1.76 -8.38
N ILE A 65 -7.99 2.02 -8.32
CA ILE A 65 -7.00 1.19 -8.98
C ILE A 65 -6.96 -0.19 -8.32
N SER A 66 -7.11 -1.21 -9.15
CA SER A 66 -7.20 -2.59 -8.72
C SER A 66 -5.82 -3.23 -8.52
N CYS A 67 -5.75 -4.38 -7.84
CA CYS A 67 -4.51 -5.15 -7.73
C CYS A 67 -3.95 -5.52 -9.11
N GLU A 68 -4.81 -5.94 -10.05
CA GLU A 68 -4.37 -6.29 -11.41
C GLU A 68 -3.80 -5.07 -12.13
N ASP A 69 -4.49 -3.92 -12.04
CA ASP A 69 -4.00 -2.67 -12.61
C ASP A 69 -2.72 -2.17 -11.94
N ALA A 70 -2.41 -2.60 -10.72
CA ALA A 70 -1.20 -2.20 -10.01
C ALA A 70 0.02 -3.08 -10.32
N ILE A 71 -0.18 -4.40 -10.37
CA ILE A 71 0.93 -5.38 -10.36
C ILE A 71 0.84 -6.47 -11.43
N GLY A 72 -0.22 -6.53 -12.25
CA GLY A 72 -0.44 -7.63 -13.20
C GLY A 72 0.55 -7.71 -14.38
N ASP A 73 1.28 -6.63 -14.64
CA ASP A 73 2.35 -6.53 -15.64
C ASP A 73 3.72 -6.99 -15.14
N LEU A 74 3.84 -7.37 -13.85
CA LEU A 74 5.08 -7.92 -13.29
C LEU A 74 5.25 -9.42 -13.63
N PRO A 75 6.49 -9.92 -13.67
CA PRO A 75 6.78 -11.35 -13.77
C PRO A 75 6.07 -12.18 -12.67
N ASP A 76 5.70 -13.41 -12.99
CA ASP A 76 4.84 -14.20 -12.09
C ASP A 76 5.54 -14.76 -10.85
N LEU A 77 6.86 -14.88 -10.87
CA LEU A 77 7.69 -15.49 -9.83
C LEU A 77 7.26 -16.91 -9.40
N VAL A 78 6.70 -17.70 -10.31
CA VAL A 78 6.22 -19.07 -10.05
C VAL A 78 7.30 -20.11 -10.35
N SER A 79 7.84 -20.11 -11.57
CA SER A 79 8.89 -21.06 -11.98
C SER A 79 10.29 -20.57 -11.65
N ASN A 80 10.47 -19.26 -11.53
CA ASN A 80 11.73 -18.59 -11.21
C ASN A 80 11.47 -17.57 -10.09
N LEU A 81 12.23 -17.62 -9.00
CA LEU A 81 12.07 -16.69 -7.87
C LEU A 81 12.68 -15.30 -8.12
N GLY A 82 13.17 -15.05 -9.33
CA GLY A 82 13.77 -13.80 -9.73
C GLY A 82 15.22 -13.65 -9.31
N ASN A 83 15.83 -12.56 -9.73
CA ASN A 83 17.15 -12.11 -9.33
C ASN A 83 17.08 -10.63 -8.92
N GLU A 84 18.22 -10.02 -8.57
CA GLU A 84 18.24 -8.63 -8.11
C GLU A 84 17.73 -7.63 -9.15
N ASN A 85 17.95 -7.92 -10.44
CA ASN A 85 17.61 -7.07 -11.57
C ASN A 85 16.86 -7.87 -12.63
N LEU A 86 15.53 -7.83 -12.57
CA LEU A 86 14.68 -8.50 -13.56
C LEU A 86 14.30 -7.55 -14.70
N GLU A 87 14.06 -8.10 -15.88
CA GLU A 87 13.42 -7.35 -16.97
C GLU A 87 11.90 -7.55 -16.93
N TYR A 88 11.18 -6.57 -17.46
CA TYR A 88 9.74 -6.74 -17.69
C TYR A 88 9.49 -7.71 -18.84
N ASP A 89 8.70 -8.75 -18.57
CA ASP A 89 8.24 -9.71 -19.57
C ASP A 89 6.94 -9.29 -20.27
N LYS A 90 6.27 -8.24 -19.75
CA LYS A 90 5.00 -7.71 -20.26
C LYS A 90 5.07 -6.19 -20.44
N LYS A 91 4.29 -5.69 -21.38
CA LYS A 91 3.99 -4.25 -21.51
C LYS A 91 3.01 -3.82 -20.41
N PRO A 92 3.12 -2.57 -19.90
CA PRO A 92 2.12 -2.04 -18.99
C PRO A 92 0.79 -1.87 -19.72
N PHE A 93 -0.31 -2.29 -19.11
CA PHE A 93 -1.67 -2.20 -19.66
C PHE A 93 -2.55 -1.21 -18.92
N SER A 94 -2.16 -0.77 -17.71
CA SER A 94 -2.86 0.29 -16.98
C SER A 94 -2.07 1.62 -16.99
N ASN A 95 -2.77 2.74 -16.80
CA ASN A 95 -2.10 4.03 -16.60
C ASN A 95 -1.26 4.06 -15.32
N TYR A 96 -1.70 3.34 -14.29
CA TYR A 96 -0.96 3.21 -13.05
C TYR A 96 0.40 2.51 -13.26
N GLN A 97 0.44 1.42 -14.00
CA GLN A 97 1.69 0.71 -14.31
C GLN A 97 2.63 1.59 -15.13
N LYS A 98 2.12 2.32 -16.13
CA LYS A 98 2.92 3.30 -16.89
C LYS A 98 3.56 4.34 -15.96
N MET A 99 2.78 4.86 -15.01
CA MET A 99 3.24 5.83 -14.01
C MET A 99 4.28 5.23 -13.05
N MET A 100 4.05 4.02 -12.51
CA MET A 100 4.99 3.35 -11.60
C MET A 100 6.30 3.00 -12.31
N ARG A 101 6.23 2.54 -13.57
CA ARG A 101 7.42 2.21 -14.36
C ARG A 101 8.24 3.44 -14.69
N ASN A 102 7.61 4.56 -15.05
CA ASN A 102 8.28 5.82 -15.44
C ASN A 102 9.42 5.63 -16.47
N GLY A 103 9.24 4.74 -17.44
CA GLY A 103 10.27 4.41 -18.45
C GLY A 103 11.38 3.45 -17.97
N ASN A 104 11.36 3.03 -16.70
CA ASN A 104 12.28 2.04 -16.17
C ASN A 104 12.13 0.69 -16.89
N LYS A 105 13.26 0.05 -17.18
CA LYS A 105 13.35 -1.25 -17.87
C LYS A 105 13.68 -2.40 -16.92
N VAL A 106 14.22 -2.08 -15.75
CA VAL A 106 14.72 -3.06 -14.77
C VAL A 106 13.85 -3.00 -13.52
N ILE A 107 13.47 -4.17 -13.03
CA ILE A 107 12.67 -4.36 -11.84
C ILE A 107 13.60 -4.77 -10.70
N LYS A 108 13.72 -3.89 -9.71
CA LYS A 108 14.41 -4.16 -8.45
C LYS A 108 13.44 -4.58 -7.35
N ASN A 109 13.95 -5.29 -6.34
CA ASN A 109 13.18 -5.80 -5.20
C ASN A 109 12.02 -6.76 -5.58
N HIS A 110 12.06 -7.37 -6.76
CA HIS A 110 11.05 -8.32 -7.22
C HIS A 110 11.53 -9.76 -7.07
N LEU A 111 11.72 -10.17 -5.82
CA LEU A 111 12.21 -11.50 -5.44
C LEU A 111 11.11 -12.34 -4.81
N GLY A 112 10.87 -13.51 -5.37
CA GLY A 112 9.95 -14.54 -4.90
C GLY A 112 10.38 -15.11 -3.56
N THR A 113 9.41 -15.67 -2.82
CA THR A 113 9.67 -16.40 -1.58
C THR A 113 9.44 -17.88 -1.87
N GLN A 114 10.43 -18.73 -1.57
CA GLN A 114 10.23 -20.16 -1.62
C GLN A 114 9.31 -20.58 -0.47
N HIS A 115 8.18 -21.19 -0.82
CA HIS A 115 7.23 -21.76 0.13
C HIS A 115 7.34 -23.28 0.10
N THR A 116 6.93 -23.93 1.20
CA THR A 116 6.80 -25.40 1.20
C THR A 116 5.58 -25.82 0.39
N ASP A 117 5.58 -27.05 -0.11
CA ASP A 117 4.45 -27.60 -0.88
C ASP A 117 3.14 -27.54 -0.11
N HIS A 118 3.19 -27.78 1.21
CA HIS A 118 2.03 -27.63 2.08
C HIS A 118 1.47 -26.20 2.07
N VAL A 119 2.34 -25.18 2.17
CA VAL A 119 1.89 -23.79 2.15
C VAL A 119 1.31 -23.43 0.78
N ILE A 120 1.95 -23.85 -0.31
CA ILE A 120 1.44 -23.65 -1.68
C ILE A 120 0.06 -24.30 -1.83
N HIS A 121 -0.10 -25.54 -1.33
CA HIS A 121 -1.36 -26.26 -1.32
C HIS A 121 -2.44 -25.48 -0.56
N VAL A 122 -2.19 -25.02 0.67
CA VAL A 122 -3.16 -24.23 1.43
C VAL A 122 -3.55 -22.94 0.68
N ILE A 123 -2.57 -22.19 0.15
CA ILE A 123 -2.84 -20.95 -0.59
C ILE A 123 -3.72 -21.24 -1.82
N SER A 124 -3.48 -22.35 -2.52
CA SER A 124 -4.25 -22.74 -3.71
C SER A 124 -5.75 -22.94 -3.43
N GLN A 125 -6.10 -23.26 -2.18
CA GLN A 125 -7.49 -23.46 -1.75
C GLN A 125 -8.17 -22.15 -1.33
N VAL A 126 -7.43 -21.05 -1.16
CA VAL A 126 -8.02 -19.74 -0.85
C VAL A 126 -8.59 -19.14 -2.14
N PRO A 127 -9.91 -18.91 -2.24
CA PRO A 127 -10.50 -18.28 -3.42
C PRO A 127 -10.06 -16.81 -3.57
N GLU A 128 -10.19 -16.27 -4.77
CA GLU A 128 -9.87 -14.87 -5.03
C GLU A 128 -10.68 -13.92 -4.14
N GLY A 129 -9.99 -13.01 -3.44
CA GLY A 129 -10.61 -12.12 -2.45
C GLY A 129 -11.03 -12.78 -1.14
N GLY A 130 -10.83 -14.10 -0.99
CA GLY A 130 -11.15 -14.87 0.20
C GLY A 130 -10.03 -14.86 1.25
N ASN A 131 -10.29 -15.54 2.37
CA ASN A 131 -9.35 -15.72 3.48
C ASN A 131 -9.52 -17.09 4.17
N HIS A 132 -8.95 -17.26 5.37
CA HIS A 132 -9.04 -18.49 6.15
C HIS A 132 -10.46 -19.01 6.40
N LYS A 133 -11.49 -18.15 6.34
CA LYS A 133 -12.90 -18.55 6.54
C LYS A 133 -13.48 -19.30 5.35
N ASP A 134 -12.85 -19.16 4.18
CA ASP A 134 -13.27 -19.78 2.93
C ASP A 134 -12.55 -21.12 2.68
N LEU A 135 -11.64 -21.51 3.58
CA LEU A 135 -10.89 -22.75 3.46
C LEU A 135 -11.72 -23.98 3.89
N PRO A 136 -11.51 -25.15 3.26
CA PRO A 136 -12.09 -26.41 3.71
C PRO A 136 -11.68 -26.75 5.16
N LEU A 137 -12.52 -27.52 5.85
CA LEU A 137 -12.22 -28.03 7.19
C LEU A 137 -10.88 -28.80 7.19
N GLY A 138 -10.01 -28.52 8.15
CA GLY A 138 -8.69 -29.14 8.26
C GLY A 138 -7.58 -28.42 7.46
N VAL A 139 -7.92 -27.46 6.61
CA VAL A 139 -6.96 -26.73 5.76
C VAL A 139 -6.65 -25.36 6.37
N GLY A 140 -5.36 -25.02 6.54
CA GLY A 140 -4.94 -23.71 7.04
C GLY A 140 -5.26 -23.44 8.52
N ASP A 141 -5.64 -24.47 9.28
CA ASP A 141 -6.03 -24.38 10.70
C ASP A 141 -4.95 -23.79 11.64
N SER A 142 -3.71 -23.70 11.17
CA SER A 142 -2.59 -23.11 11.90
C SER A 142 -2.77 -21.62 12.22
N ARG A 143 -3.69 -20.90 11.56
CA ARG A 143 -3.93 -19.46 11.79
C ARG A 143 -5.41 -19.12 11.65
N LYS A 144 -6.03 -18.67 12.75
CA LYS A 144 -7.45 -18.29 12.82
C LYS A 144 -7.65 -16.88 13.34
N PHE A 145 -7.27 -15.89 12.55
CA PHE A 145 -7.54 -14.47 12.81
C PHE A 145 -7.96 -13.77 11.52
N ASN A 146 -8.64 -12.62 11.61
CA ASN A 146 -9.35 -12.01 10.48
C ASN A 146 -8.55 -11.87 9.17
N GLU A 147 -7.26 -11.57 9.24
CA GLU A 147 -6.39 -11.37 8.07
C GLU A 147 -5.62 -12.65 7.65
N ALA A 148 -5.74 -13.74 8.40
CA ALA A 148 -5.06 -14.99 8.09
C ALA A 148 -5.52 -15.56 6.75
N TRP A 149 -4.57 -16.13 6.02
CA TRP A 149 -4.79 -16.80 4.74
C TRP A 149 -5.48 -15.93 3.65
N THR A 150 -5.27 -14.62 3.63
CA THR A 150 -6.03 -13.71 2.74
C THR A 150 -5.44 -13.62 1.34
N ARG A 151 -6.23 -13.92 0.32
CA ARG A 151 -5.88 -13.70 -1.10
C ARG A 151 -6.45 -12.36 -1.57
N TYR A 152 -5.63 -11.57 -2.24
CA TYR A 152 -6.12 -10.33 -2.86
C TYR A 152 -7.14 -10.60 -3.97
N HIS A 153 -7.97 -9.61 -4.26
CA HIS A 153 -8.91 -9.64 -5.37
C HIS A 153 -8.34 -8.82 -6.54
N SER A 154 -8.30 -9.37 -7.74
CA SER A 154 -7.71 -8.74 -8.94
C SER A 154 -8.33 -7.38 -9.21
N LYS A 155 -9.67 -7.31 -9.21
CA LYS A 155 -10.48 -6.12 -9.50
C LYS A 155 -10.73 -5.17 -8.32
N LYS A 156 -10.03 -5.32 -7.19
CA LYS A 156 -10.18 -4.41 -6.03
C LYS A 156 -8.81 -3.95 -5.54
N PRO A 157 -8.72 -2.82 -4.84
CA PRO A 157 -7.50 -2.43 -4.15
C PRO A 157 -7.09 -3.51 -3.14
N SER A 158 -5.78 -3.61 -2.87
CA SER A 158 -5.24 -4.55 -1.89
C SER A 158 -5.74 -4.25 -0.47
N LYS A 159 -5.65 -5.24 0.43
CA LYS A 159 -5.78 -4.99 1.88
C LYS A 159 -4.59 -4.17 2.37
N THR A 160 -4.69 -3.65 3.60
CA THR A 160 -3.59 -2.88 4.19
C THR A 160 -2.32 -3.73 4.25
N ILE A 161 -1.29 -3.32 3.51
CA ILE A 161 -0.01 -4.02 3.48
C ILE A 161 0.62 -3.97 4.88
N ASP A 162 1.01 -5.13 5.37
CA ASP A 162 1.67 -5.29 6.65
C ASP A 162 3.20 -5.19 6.53
N THR A 163 3.90 -5.38 7.64
CA THR A 163 5.37 -5.30 7.72
C THR A 163 6.07 -6.61 7.36
N GLY A 164 5.47 -7.43 6.49
CA GLY A 164 6.03 -8.70 6.02
C GLY A 164 5.49 -9.94 6.74
N HIS A 165 4.32 -9.85 7.37
CA HIS A 165 3.66 -11.05 7.86
C HIS A 165 3.07 -11.80 6.67
N ARG A 166 3.34 -13.11 6.59
CA ARG A 166 3.00 -13.94 5.43
C ARG A 166 1.54 -14.38 5.47
N ASN A 167 0.62 -13.40 5.53
CA ASN A 167 -0.82 -13.63 5.62
C ASN A 167 -1.58 -13.18 4.37
N HIS A 168 -0.95 -12.34 3.54
CA HIS A 168 -1.51 -11.86 2.29
C HIS A 168 -0.85 -12.57 1.10
N PHE A 169 -1.65 -12.93 0.10
CA PHE A 169 -1.20 -13.63 -1.11
C PHE A 169 -1.58 -12.87 -2.37
N HIS A 170 -0.78 -13.08 -3.41
CA HIS A 170 -1.04 -12.55 -4.74
C HIS A 170 -2.46 -12.96 -5.20
N TYR A 171 -3.14 -12.08 -5.93
CA TYR A 171 -4.53 -12.32 -6.37
C TYR A 171 -4.70 -13.53 -7.31
N LYS A 172 -3.60 -14.07 -7.84
CA LYS A 172 -3.55 -15.09 -8.89
C LYS A 172 -2.61 -16.23 -8.55
N TRP A 173 -1.40 -15.89 -8.09
CA TRP A 173 -0.35 -16.87 -7.84
C TRP A 173 -0.38 -17.38 -6.39
N ASN A 174 0.07 -18.62 -6.18
CA ASN A 174 0.05 -19.28 -4.86
C ASN A 174 1.28 -18.91 -4.02
N ARG A 175 1.50 -17.61 -3.86
CA ARG A 175 2.65 -17.05 -3.13
C ARG A 175 2.30 -15.73 -2.48
N VAL A 176 3.10 -15.35 -1.48
CA VAL A 176 3.11 -13.98 -0.96
C VAL A 176 3.55 -12.99 -2.05
N PRO A 177 3.03 -11.75 -2.05
CA PRO A 177 3.53 -10.72 -2.92
C PRO A 177 5.01 -10.41 -2.63
N SER A 178 5.77 -10.03 -3.66
CA SER A 178 7.16 -9.57 -3.51
C SER A 178 7.23 -8.19 -2.86
N VAL A 179 8.44 -7.74 -2.49
CA VAL A 179 8.65 -6.35 -2.02
C VAL A 179 8.21 -5.35 -3.08
N ARG A 180 8.61 -5.52 -4.34
CA ARG A 180 8.16 -4.67 -5.46
C ARG A 180 6.64 -4.60 -5.64
N GLU A 181 5.95 -5.73 -5.57
CA GLU A 181 4.48 -5.75 -5.68
C GLU A 181 3.84 -4.97 -4.52
N ASN A 182 4.33 -5.18 -3.29
CA ASN A 182 3.87 -4.41 -2.14
C ASN A 182 4.22 -2.91 -2.25
N ALA A 183 5.38 -2.58 -2.79
CA ALA A 183 5.82 -1.20 -3.01
C ALA A 183 4.89 -0.49 -4.00
N ARG A 184 4.57 -1.12 -5.13
CA ARG A 184 3.57 -0.60 -6.08
C ARG A 184 2.19 -0.51 -5.45
N LEU A 185 1.77 -1.46 -4.62
CA LEU A 185 0.49 -1.35 -3.93
C LEU A 185 0.47 -0.20 -2.89
N GLN A 186 1.63 0.21 -2.38
CA GLN A 186 1.86 1.43 -1.59
C GLN A 186 2.18 2.66 -2.45
N SER A 187 2.09 2.61 -3.77
CA SER A 187 2.38 3.71 -4.71
C SER A 187 3.83 4.21 -4.78
N PHE A 188 4.80 3.34 -4.48
CA PHE A 188 6.20 3.61 -4.80
C PHE A 188 6.49 3.39 -6.28
N SER A 189 7.21 4.34 -6.88
CA SER A 189 7.81 4.21 -8.22
C SER A 189 8.75 2.99 -8.29
N ASP A 190 8.88 2.41 -9.48
CA ASP A 190 9.82 1.34 -9.78
C ASP A 190 11.28 1.79 -9.75
N GLU A 191 11.53 3.09 -9.78
CA GLU A 191 12.85 3.70 -9.57
C GLU A 191 13.29 3.68 -8.09
N PHE A 192 12.34 3.59 -7.15
CA PHE A 192 12.66 3.57 -5.73
C PHE A 192 13.15 2.18 -5.31
N GLU A 193 14.38 2.11 -4.84
CA GLU A 193 15.02 0.87 -4.38
C GLU A 193 14.99 0.76 -2.86
N PHE A 194 14.58 -0.40 -2.35
CA PHE A 194 14.61 -0.71 -0.92
C PHE A 194 15.90 -1.45 -0.58
N LEU A 195 16.64 -0.95 0.39
CA LEU A 195 17.92 -1.53 0.84
C LEU A 195 17.73 -2.40 2.08
N GLY A 196 18.74 -3.19 2.42
CA GLY A 196 18.73 -4.14 3.52
C GLY A 196 18.20 -5.51 3.12
N ASN A 197 18.02 -6.40 4.10
CA ASN A 197 17.52 -7.74 3.84
C ASN A 197 16.02 -7.75 3.52
N LYS A 198 15.53 -8.87 2.99
CA LYS A 198 14.13 -8.99 2.53
C LYS A 198 13.09 -8.61 3.60
N THR A 199 13.32 -8.99 4.87
CA THR A 199 12.43 -8.67 5.98
C THR A 199 12.42 -7.17 6.28
N GLU A 200 13.59 -6.53 6.25
CA GLU A 200 13.72 -5.07 6.40
C GLU A 200 13.01 -4.32 5.28
N GLN A 201 13.14 -4.78 4.04
CA GLN A 201 12.48 -4.19 2.89
C GLN A 201 10.94 -4.25 3.03
N TYR A 202 10.36 -5.40 3.40
CA TYR A 202 8.92 -5.48 3.67
C TYR A 202 8.47 -4.53 4.78
N ARG A 203 9.25 -4.43 5.86
CA ARG A 203 8.97 -3.53 6.97
C ARG A 203 9.01 -2.05 6.55
N GLN A 204 9.96 -1.66 5.72
CA GLN A 204 10.02 -0.31 5.14
C GLN A 204 8.75 0.00 4.34
N VAL A 205 8.34 -0.90 3.44
CA VAL A 205 7.12 -0.74 2.63
C VAL A 205 5.86 -0.70 3.49
N GLY A 206 5.70 -1.60 4.46
CA GLY A 206 4.52 -1.68 5.33
C GLY A 206 4.33 -0.46 6.23
N ASN A 207 5.44 0.08 6.76
CA ASN A 207 5.41 1.24 7.66
C ASN A 207 5.23 2.58 6.93
N ALA A 208 5.54 2.65 5.64
CA ALA A 208 5.49 3.89 4.89
C ALA A 208 4.07 4.52 4.81
N VAL A 209 4.09 5.83 4.57
CA VAL A 209 2.97 6.57 3.98
C VAL A 209 3.06 6.41 2.46
N PRO A 210 1.96 6.08 1.75
CA PRO A 210 1.98 5.98 0.29
C PRO A 210 2.51 7.27 -0.37
N PRO A 211 3.50 7.21 -1.29
CA PRO A 211 4.03 8.41 -1.93
C PRO A 211 2.99 9.26 -2.66
N LEU A 212 1.98 8.68 -3.33
CA LEU A 212 0.92 9.47 -3.96
C LEU A 212 0.10 10.26 -2.94
N LEU A 213 -0.21 9.66 -1.79
CA LEU A 213 -0.93 10.33 -0.71
C LEU A 213 -0.08 11.47 -0.10
N GLY A 214 1.22 11.23 0.08
CA GLY A 214 2.17 12.25 0.53
C GLY A 214 2.29 13.41 -0.47
N LYS A 215 2.37 13.10 -1.78
CA LYS A 215 2.41 14.09 -2.86
C LYS A 215 1.18 14.99 -2.84
N ILE A 216 -0.01 14.41 -2.75
CA ILE A 216 -1.28 15.17 -2.76
C ILE A 216 -1.36 16.14 -1.56
N LEU A 217 -0.93 15.70 -0.38
CA LEU A 217 -0.84 16.57 0.79
C LEU A 217 0.22 17.67 0.62
N GLY A 218 1.38 17.33 0.06
CA GLY A 218 2.46 18.29 -0.21
C GLY A 218 2.06 19.35 -1.23
N GLU A 219 1.39 18.97 -2.31
CA GLU A 219 0.86 19.90 -3.31
C GLU A 219 -0.20 20.84 -2.70
N GLN A 220 -1.07 20.31 -1.84
CA GLN A 220 -2.06 21.14 -1.14
C GLN A 220 -1.43 22.11 -0.14
N LEU A 221 -0.36 21.69 0.54
CA LEU A 221 0.42 22.56 1.42
C LEU A 221 1.13 23.66 0.64
N LEU A 222 1.73 23.33 -0.51
CA LEU A 222 2.35 24.31 -1.39
C LEU A 222 1.37 25.38 -1.87
N LYS A 223 0.11 25.02 -2.15
CA LYS A 223 -0.91 26.02 -2.50
C LYS A 223 -1.09 27.02 -1.36
N HIS A 224 -1.30 26.55 -0.12
CA HIS A 224 -1.45 27.43 1.05
C HIS A 224 -0.25 28.37 1.22
N LEU A 225 0.98 27.84 1.09
CA LEU A 225 2.19 28.64 1.29
C LEU A 225 2.46 29.65 0.16
N LYS A 226 1.98 29.39 -1.07
CA LYS A 226 2.18 30.28 -2.23
C LYS A 226 1.18 31.43 -2.31
N TYR A 227 0.10 31.41 -1.53
CA TYR A 227 -0.83 32.55 -1.43
C TYR A 227 -0.28 33.70 -0.57
N GLU A 228 0.92 33.55 0.03
CA GLU A 228 1.55 34.55 0.91
C GLU A 228 2.90 35.11 0.39
N VAL A 229 3.17 35.06 -0.93
CA VAL A 229 4.33 35.75 -1.54
C VAL A 229 3.88 36.75 -2.59
#